data_AF-A0A8J7UW95-F1
#
_entry.id   AF-A0A8J7UW95-F1
#
_cell.length_a   1.000
_cell.length_b   1.000
_cell.length_c   1.000
_cell.angle_alpha   90.00
_cell.angle_beta   90.00
_cell.angle_gamma   90.00
#
_symmetry.space_group_name_H-M   'P 1'
#
loop_
_entity.id
_entity.type
_entity.pdbx_description
1 polymer ?
#
loop_
_entity_poly.entity_id
_entity_poly.type
_entity_poly.pdbx_seq_one_letter_code
_entity_poly.pdbx_strand_id
1 'polypeptide(L)'
;MKRILPILIAVGMILLAGCGSNRVSAFRIEGKDWEIAVVQSAADGTVLAVGESRQEGYPGARVIALACTAKEGKLTLTDPQQSREGSYARQDSSGVEAGIYTVTVGEQSGPAAVSVTTRQDGSDEPTLVMQLGGYSLYFIAGE
;
A
#
# COMPACT_ATOMS: atom_id res chain seq x y z
N MET A 1 57.68 -22.58 21.71
CA MET A 1 57.54 -21.50 22.70
C MET A 1 57.09 -20.23 21.99
N LYS A 2 55.97 -19.61 22.44
CA LYS A 2 55.51 -18.21 22.26
C LYS A 2 55.70 -17.59 20.85
N ARG A 3 54.65 -17.12 20.17
CA ARG A 3 53.88 -15.92 20.55
C ARG A 3 52.44 -15.96 20.02
N ILE A 4 51.60 -15.22 20.72
CA ILE A 4 50.14 -15.18 20.73
C ILE A 4 49.70 -13.88 20.05
N LEU A 5 48.53 -13.89 19.36
CA LEU A 5 47.55 -12.79 19.26
C LEU A 5 47.82 -11.62 18.26
N PRO A 6 46.79 -10.92 17.76
CA PRO A 6 45.73 -11.33 16.81
C PRO A 6 45.68 -10.39 15.57
N ILE A 7 45.30 -10.88 14.39
CA ILE A 7 44.91 -10.02 13.26
C ILE A 7 43.41 -10.23 13.00
N LEU A 8 42.63 -9.82 13.99
CA LEU A 8 41.28 -9.31 13.82
C LEU A 8 41.41 -7.78 13.68
N ILE A 9 40.48 -7.14 12.96
CA ILE A 9 40.39 -5.67 12.73
C ILE A 9 41.15 -5.20 11.47
N ALA A 10 40.69 -5.60 10.28
CA ALA A 10 40.92 -4.84 9.05
C ALA A 10 40.00 -5.25 7.89
N VAL A 11 39.46 -6.47 7.91
CA VAL A 11 38.51 -6.96 6.89
C VAL A 11 37.07 -6.84 7.42
N GLY A 12 36.73 -5.65 7.90
CA GLY A 12 35.45 -5.34 8.56
C GLY A 12 34.80 -4.03 8.10
N MET A 13 35.21 -3.47 6.95
CA MET A 13 34.74 -2.15 6.50
C MET A 13 34.22 -2.08 5.07
N ILE A 14 33.82 -3.21 4.48
CA ILE A 14 33.08 -3.22 3.20
C ILE A 14 31.81 -4.05 3.36
N LEU A 15 31.08 -3.81 4.44
CA LEU A 15 29.63 -3.91 4.38
C LEU A 15 29.19 -2.56 3.83
N LEU A 16 29.04 -2.48 2.50
CA LEU A 16 28.21 -1.44 1.91
C LEU A 16 26.83 -1.62 2.54
N ALA A 17 26.57 -0.90 3.63
CA ALA A 17 25.23 -0.53 4.00
C ALA A 17 24.72 0.31 2.83
N GLY A 18 24.14 -0.37 1.85
CA GLY A 18 23.27 0.22 0.87
C GLY A 18 22.03 0.73 1.58
N CYS A 19 22.18 1.82 2.34
CA CYS A 19 21.09 2.74 2.67
C CYS A 19 20.74 3.53 1.40
N GLY A 20 20.56 2.83 0.28
CA GLY A 20 19.75 3.34 -0.80
C GLY A 20 18.33 3.19 -0.31
N SER A 21 17.75 4.27 0.19
CA SER A 21 16.30 4.37 0.40
C SER A 21 15.62 3.89 -0.87
N ASN A 22 15.11 2.67 -0.83
CA ASN A 22 14.54 2.00 -1.99
C ASN A 22 13.17 2.63 -2.24
N ARG A 23 13.13 3.89 -2.70
CA ARG A 23 11.89 4.63 -3.00
C ARG A 23 11.00 3.85 -3.99
N VAL A 24 11.61 3.00 -4.82
CA VAL A 24 10.93 2.06 -5.72
C VAL A 24 10.08 1.04 -4.94
N SER A 25 10.48 0.59 -3.74
CA SER A 25 9.65 -0.28 -2.90
C SER A 25 8.52 0.45 -2.20
N ALA A 26 8.66 1.76 -1.97
CA ALA A 26 7.63 2.57 -1.31
C ALA A 26 6.33 2.58 -2.13
N PHE A 27 6.44 2.63 -3.45
CA PHE A 27 5.32 2.64 -4.39
C PHE A 27 4.74 1.25 -4.75
N ARG A 28 5.13 0.19 -4.03
CA ARG A 28 4.58 -1.16 -4.27
C ARG A 28 3.24 -1.34 -3.57
N ILE A 29 2.29 -1.94 -4.29
CA ILE A 29 1.02 -2.44 -3.72
C ILE A 29 1.24 -3.60 -2.75
N GLU A 30 2.31 -4.38 -2.93
CA GLU A 30 2.69 -5.48 -2.05
C GLU A 30 3.38 -5.03 -0.76
N GLY A 31 3.37 -5.90 0.24
CA GLY A 31 4.11 -5.72 1.50
C GLY A 31 3.50 -4.68 2.42
N LYS A 32 2.20 -4.42 2.27
CA LYS A 32 1.40 -3.53 3.11
C LYS A 32 0.06 -4.21 3.37
N ASP A 33 -0.42 -4.06 4.59
CA ASP A 33 -1.78 -4.44 4.99
C ASP A 33 -2.64 -3.20 4.81
N TRP A 34 -3.42 -3.16 3.73
CA TRP A 34 -4.21 -1.98 3.40
C TRP A 34 -5.55 -2.03 4.12
N GLU A 35 -5.96 -0.92 4.71
CA GLU A 35 -7.26 -0.75 5.35
C GLU A 35 -8.07 0.35 4.66
N ILE A 36 -9.36 0.09 4.43
CA ILE A 36 -10.23 1.07 3.82
C ILE A 36 -10.32 2.32 4.71
N ALA A 37 -10.15 3.49 4.10
CA ALA A 37 -10.39 4.76 4.76
C ALA A 37 -11.67 5.42 4.21
N VAL A 38 -11.88 5.41 2.89
CA VAL A 38 -13.06 6.01 2.27
C VAL A 38 -13.54 5.19 1.07
N VAL A 39 -14.85 4.99 0.96
CA VAL A 39 -15.54 4.53 -0.25
C VAL A 39 -16.40 5.66 -0.78
N GLN A 40 -16.14 6.05 -2.03
CA GLN A 40 -16.81 7.16 -2.69
C GLN A 40 -17.45 6.69 -4.00
N SER A 41 -18.63 7.21 -4.32
CA SER A 41 -19.23 7.06 -5.64
C SER A 41 -18.39 7.78 -6.69
N ALA A 42 -17.99 7.07 -7.76
CA ALA A 42 -17.26 7.69 -8.87
C ALA A 42 -18.17 8.54 -9.77
N ALA A 43 -19.49 8.43 -9.63
CA ALA A 43 -20.45 9.15 -10.47
C ALA A 43 -20.65 10.60 -10.00
N ASP A 44 -20.67 10.83 -8.68
CA ASP A 44 -21.06 12.11 -8.08
C ASP A 44 -20.19 12.55 -6.89
N GLY A 45 -19.21 11.73 -6.48
CA GLY A 45 -18.33 12.05 -5.37
C GLY A 45 -18.96 11.87 -3.99
N THR A 46 -20.16 11.28 -3.88
CA THR A 46 -20.78 11.04 -2.58
C THR A 46 -19.97 10.02 -1.78
N VAL A 47 -19.63 10.35 -0.52
CA VAL A 47 -19.00 9.40 0.42
C VAL A 47 -20.06 8.42 0.92
N LEU A 48 -19.90 7.14 0.60
CA LEU A 48 -20.88 6.10 0.88
C LEU A 48 -20.56 5.34 2.17
N ALA A 49 -19.27 5.16 2.44
CA ALA A 49 -18.80 4.50 3.65
C ALA A 49 -17.37 4.96 3.99
N VAL A 50 -16.99 4.78 5.24
CA VAL A 50 -15.66 5.11 5.76
C VAL A 50 -15.12 3.97 6.63
N GLY A 51 -13.80 3.89 6.73
CA GLY A 51 -13.15 3.09 7.77
C GLY A 51 -13.28 3.74 9.15
N GLU A 52 -13.05 2.97 10.19
CA GLU A 52 -13.12 3.43 11.59
C GLU A 52 -12.23 4.65 11.84
N SER A 53 -11.02 4.67 11.27
CA SER A 53 -10.05 5.77 11.38
C SER A 53 -10.53 7.10 10.80
N ARG A 54 -11.61 7.12 10.01
CA ARG A 54 -12.15 8.32 9.36
C ARG A 54 -13.52 8.74 9.91
N GLN A 55 -14.10 8.01 10.86
CA GLN A 55 -15.47 8.27 11.34
C GLN A 55 -15.65 9.70 11.87
N GLU A 56 -14.67 10.24 12.60
CA GLU A 56 -14.74 11.60 13.16
C GLU A 56 -14.92 12.68 12.08
N GLY A 57 -14.26 12.50 10.93
CA GLY A 57 -14.37 13.42 9.79
C GLY A 57 -15.66 13.27 8.97
N TYR A 58 -16.41 12.17 9.17
CA TYR A 58 -17.60 11.83 8.40
C TYR A 58 -18.72 11.27 9.30
N PRO A 59 -19.30 12.09 10.20
CA PRO A 59 -20.23 11.61 11.24
C PRO A 59 -21.54 11.01 10.71
N GLY A 60 -21.89 11.25 9.44
CA GLY A 60 -23.07 10.66 8.79
C GLY A 60 -22.76 9.47 7.87
N ALA A 61 -21.48 9.11 7.70
CA ALA A 61 -21.10 8.01 6.82
C ALA A 61 -21.21 6.66 7.53
N ARG A 62 -21.59 5.63 6.78
CA ARG A 62 -21.58 4.25 7.27
C ARG A 62 -20.14 3.82 7.55
N VAL A 63 -19.88 3.27 8.73
CA VAL A 63 -18.59 2.65 9.04
C VAL A 63 -18.54 1.23 8.50
N ILE A 64 -17.44 0.87 7.84
CA ILE A 64 -17.16 -0.49 7.34
C ILE A 64 -15.72 -0.90 7.69
N ALA A 65 -15.49 -2.21 7.73
CA ALA A 65 -14.16 -2.80 7.74
C ALA A 65 -13.92 -3.52 6.41
N LEU A 66 -12.83 -3.18 5.74
CA LEU A 66 -12.39 -3.84 4.52
C LEU A 66 -10.87 -3.76 4.45
N ALA A 67 -10.22 -4.91 4.52
CA ALA A 67 -8.79 -5.05 4.34
C ALA A 67 -8.45 -5.43 2.89
N CYS A 68 -7.26 -5.06 2.43
CA CYS A 68 -6.72 -5.45 1.14
C CYS A 68 -5.27 -5.91 1.30
N THR A 69 -4.95 -7.11 0.80
CA THR A 69 -3.57 -7.60 0.72
C THR A 69 -3.23 -7.95 -0.72
N ALA A 70 -1.95 -7.75 -1.08
CA ALA A 70 -1.45 -8.01 -2.42
C ALA A 70 -0.14 -8.81 -2.36
N LYS A 71 -0.08 -9.90 -3.10
CA LYS A 71 1.11 -10.75 -3.20
C LYS A 71 1.12 -11.51 -4.52
N GLU A 72 2.23 -11.42 -5.25
CA GLU A 72 2.52 -12.22 -6.45
C GLU A 72 1.41 -12.14 -7.50
N GLY A 73 0.91 -10.92 -7.77
CA GLY A 73 -0.16 -10.67 -8.73
C GLY A 73 -1.59 -11.00 -8.24
N LYS A 74 -1.73 -11.59 -7.04
CA LYS A 74 -3.01 -11.85 -6.39
C LYS A 74 -3.37 -10.74 -5.40
N LEU A 75 -4.62 -10.27 -5.49
CA LEU A 75 -5.23 -9.32 -4.56
C LEU A 75 -6.30 -10.03 -3.73
N THR A 76 -6.37 -9.77 -2.44
CA THR A 76 -7.43 -10.32 -1.56
C THR A 76 -8.08 -9.17 -0.83
N LEU A 77 -9.40 -9.03 -0.98
CA LEU A 77 -10.24 -8.10 -0.24
C LEU A 77 -11.00 -8.86 0.84
N THR A 78 -10.90 -8.44 2.10
CA THR A 78 -11.50 -9.14 3.24
C THR A 78 -12.38 -8.19 4.03
N ASP A 79 -13.67 -8.49 4.09
CA ASP A 79 -14.61 -7.88 5.04
C ASP A 79 -14.83 -8.85 6.23
N PRO A 80 -15.54 -8.47 7.31
CA PRO A 80 -15.75 -9.36 8.46
C PRO A 80 -16.56 -10.63 8.16
N GLN A 81 -17.23 -10.71 7.01
CA GLN A 81 -18.10 -11.82 6.62
C GLN A 81 -17.43 -12.76 5.63
N GLN A 82 -16.60 -12.25 4.72
CA GLN A 82 -16.04 -13.01 3.61
C GLN A 82 -14.74 -12.40 3.07
N SER A 83 -13.99 -13.23 2.33
CA SER A 83 -12.88 -12.78 1.51
C SER A 83 -13.21 -12.96 0.02
N ARG A 84 -12.71 -12.05 -0.81
CA ARG A 84 -12.84 -12.07 -2.27
C ARG A 84 -11.47 -11.96 -2.90
N GLU A 85 -11.21 -12.83 -3.86
CA GLU A 85 -9.96 -12.80 -4.62
C GLU A 85 -10.08 -11.94 -5.87
N GLY A 86 -8.98 -11.33 -6.22
CA GLY A 86 -8.76 -10.60 -7.45
C GLY A 86 -7.31 -10.74 -7.91
N SER A 87 -6.97 -10.00 -8.95
CA SER A 87 -5.62 -9.91 -9.47
C SER A 87 -5.23 -8.46 -9.70
N TYR A 88 -3.92 -8.23 -9.80
CA TYR A 88 -3.39 -6.93 -10.19
C TYR A 88 -2.19 -7.11 -11.13
N ALA A 89 -2.03 -6.16 -12.04
CA ALA A 89 -0.89 -6.10 -12.95
C ALA A 89 -0.32 -4.68 -12.96
N ARG A 90 0.99 -4.57 -12.70
CA ARG A 90 1.68 -3.28 -12.73
C ARG A 90 1.76 -2.75 -14.16
N GLN A 91 1.44 -1.48 -14.34
CA GLN A 91 1.56 -0.75 -15.59
C GLN A 91 2.91 -0.05 -15.67
N ASP A 92 3.33 0.35 -16.88
CA ASP A 92 4.49 1.23 -17.03
C ASP A 92 4.21 2.55 -16.30
N SER A 93 5.13 2.91 -15.41
CA SER A 93 5.09 4.09 -14.55
C SER A 93 6.39 4.89 -14.65
N SER A 94 7.10 4.74 -15.76
CA SER A 94 8.36 5.45 -16.02
C SER A 94 8.18 6.96 -15.89
N GLY A 95 8.99 7.58 -15.03
CA GLY A 95 8.94 9.03 -14.75
C GLY A 95 7.84 9.49 -13.79
N VAL A 96 7.10 8.56 -13.16
CA VAL A 96 6.06 8.89 -12.17
C VAL A 96 6.49 8.39 -10.78
N GLU A 97 6.35 9.23 -9.75
CA GLU A 97 6.53 8.86 -8.34
C GLU A 97 5.28 8.16 -7.77
N ALA A 98 4.83 7.10 -8.46
CA ALA A 98 3.70 6.27 -8.05
C ALA A 98 3.77 4.87 -8.68
N GLY A 99 3.14 3.90 -8.02
CA GLY A 99 2.93 2.57 -8.57
C GLY A 99 1.58 2.53 -9.25
N ILE A 100 1.54 2.41 -10.57
CA ILE A 100 0.29 2.33 -11.34
C ILE A 100 -0.02 0.88 -11.67
N TYR A 101 -1.28 0.49 -11.48
CA TYR A 101 -1.75 -0.88 -11.62
C TYR A 101 -3.11 -0.92 -12.32
N THR A 102 -3.39 -2.06 -12.95
CA THR A 102 -4.76 -2.48 -13.27
C THR A 102 -5.15 -3.55 -12.26
N VAL A 103 -6.31 -3.41 -11.63
CA VAL A 103 -6.86 -4.38 -10.66
C VAL A 103 -8.12 -4.98 -11.23
N THR A 104 -8.32 -6.27 -11.00
CA THR A 104 -9.53 -7.00 -11.42
C THR A 104 -10.08 -7.80 -10.23
N VAL A 105 -11.37 -7.64 -9.92
CA VAL A 105 -12.09 -8.40 -8.89
C VAL A 105 -13.43 -8.85 -9.47
N GLY A 106 -13.64 -10.16 -9.59
CA GLY A 106 -14.79 -10.70 -10.33
C GLY A 106 -14.77 -10.23 -11.79
N GLU A 107 -15.87 -9.67 -12.27
CA GLU A 107 -16.00 -9.10 -13.62
C GLU A 107 -15.59 -7.62 -13.72
N GLN A 108 -15.22 -7.00 -12.61
CA GLN A 108 -14.87 -5.58 -12.55
C GLN A 108 -13.37 -5.39 -12.71
N SER A 109 -12.96 -4.49 -13.58
CA SER A 109 -11.56 -4.11 -13.76
C SER A 109 -11.41 -2.59 -13.81
N GLY A 110 -10.33 -2.07 -13.26
CA GLY A 110 -10.07 -0.64 -13.28
C GLY A 110 -8.69 -0.25 -12.76
N PRO A 111 -8.33 1.03 -12.87
CA PRO A 111 -7.03 1.53 -12.47
C PRO A 111 -6.88 1.55 -10.95
N ALA A 112 -5.63 1.37 -10.52
CA ALA A 112 -5.21 1.56 -9.14
C ALA A 112 -3.85 2.27 -9.07
N ALA A 113 -3.63 3.03 -8.01
CA ALA A 113 -2.39 3.76 -7.78
C ALA A 113 -1.94 3.65 -6.32
N VAL A 114 -0.64 3.44 -6.13
CA VAL A 114 0.03 3.57 -4.83
C VAL A 114 0.91 4.80 -4.87
N SER A 115 0.73 5.70 -3.91
CA SER A 115 1.61 6.86 -3.71
C SER A 115 1.90 7.04 -2.22
N VAL A 116 2.93 7.83 -1.91
CA VAL A 116 3.46 7.99 -0.56
C VAL A 116 3.50 9.46 -0.21
N THR A 117 2.93 9.81 0.94
CA THR A 117 3.06 11.13 1.53
C THR A 117 4.15 11.09 2.59
N THR A 118 5.27 11.77 2.37
CA THR A 118 6.26 11.99 3.43
C THR A 118 5.78 13.13 4.32
N ARG A 119 5.50 12.84 5.59
CA ARG A 119 5.06 13.81 6.59
C ARG A 119 6.23 14.69 7.05
N GLN A 120 5.91 15.77 7.77
CA GLN A 120 6.91 16.71 8.28
C GLN A 120 7.93 16.05 9.23
N ASP A 121 7.53 15.00 9.95
CA ASP A 121 8.40 14.23 10.83
C ASP A 121 9.30 13.22 10.08
N GLY A 122 9.18 13.15 8.75
CA GLY A 122 9.91 12.23 7.89
C GLY A 122 9.30 10.83 7.80
N SER A 123 8.16 10.57 8.45
CA SER A 123 7.42 9.32 8.28
C SER A 123 6.75 9.27 6.90
N ASP A 124 6.73 8.08 6.30
CA ASP A 124 6.05 7.84 5.03
C ASP A 124 4.65 7.27 5.30
N GLU A 125 3.63 7.89 4.71
CA GLU A 125 2.23 7.45 4.73
C GLU A 125 1.83 6.97 3.32
N PRO A 126 1.90 5.66 3.04
CA PRO A 126 1.46 5.10 1.78
C PRO A 126 -0.06 5.05 1.70
N THR A 127 -0.58 5.28 0.49
CA THR A 127 -2.00 5.19 0.17
C THR A 127 -2.20 4.33 -1.07
N LEU A 128 -3.32 3.62 -1.13
CA LEU A 128 -3.76 2.87 -2.31
C LEU A 128 -5.14 3.38 -2.72
N VAL A 129 -5.26 3.82 -3.96
CA VAL A 129 -6.55 4.21 -4.56
C VAL A 129 -6.90 3.22 -5.66
N MET A 130 -8.14 2.72 -5.68
CA MET A 130 -8.64 1.81 -6.71
C MET A 130 -9.98 2.29 -7.24
N GLN A 131 -10.19 2.19 -8.56
CA GLN A 131 -11.49 2.42 -9.18
C GLN A 131 -12.09 1.08 -9.61
N LEU A 132 -13.18 0.66 -8.98
CA LEU A 132 -13.83 -0.63 -9.24
C LEU A 132 -15.35 -0.51 -9.12
N GLY A 133 -16.10 -1.02 -10.10
CA GLY A 133 -17.56 -1.14 -10.01
C GLY A 133 -18.31 0.18 -9.83
N GLY A 134 -17.76 1.31 -10.31
CA GLY A 134 -18.34 2.64 -10.12
C GLY A 134 -17.99 3.31 -8.79
N TYR A 135 -17.03 2.76 -8.05
CA TYR A 135 -16.56 3.31 -6.78
C TYR A 135 -15.07 3.64 -6.81
N SER A 136 -14.72 4.73 -6.13
CA SER A 136 -13.35 5.04 -5.72
C SER A 136 -13.13 4.51 -4.30
N LEU A 137 -12.19 3.59 -4.17
CA LEU A 137 -11.81 2.96 -2.91
C LEU A 137 -10.46 3.53 -2.49
N TYR A 138 -10.41 4.25 -1.37
CA TYR A 138 -9.20 4.85 -0.82
C TYR A 138 -8.78 4.09 0.44
N PHE A 139 -7.59 3.52 0.40
CA PHE A 139 -6.98 2.75 1.48
C PHE A 139 -5.76 3.47 2.03
N ILE A 140 -5.53 3.28 3.32
CA ILE A 140 -4.30 3.62 4.04
C ILE A 140 -3.58 2.33 4.40
N ALA A 141 -2.26 2.37 4.56
CA ALA A 141 -1.57 1.24 5.17
C ALA A 141 -1.93 1.19 6.67
N GLY A 142 -2.32 0.02 7.16
CA GLY A 142 -2.45 -0.27 8.58
C GLY A 142 -1.13 -0.10 9.30
N GLU A 143 -1.21 0.19 10.60
CA GLU A 143 -0.04 0.34 11.50
C GLU A 143 0.62 -1.00 11.84
#